data_AF-A0A9L0S0N4-F1
#
_entry.id   AF-A0A9L0S0N4-F1
#
_cell.length_a   1.000
_cell.length_b   1.000
_cell.length_c   1.000
_cell.angle_alpha   90.00
_cell.angle_beta   90.00
_cell.angle_gamma   90.00
#
_symmetry.space_group_name_H-M   'P 1'
#
loop_
_entity.id
_entity.type
_entity.pdbx_description
1 polymer ?
#
loop_
_entity_poly.entity_id
_entity_poly.type
_entity_poly.pdbx_seq_one_letter_code
_entity_poly.pdbx_strand_id
1 'polypeptide(L)'
;MDVYPPQRLGLPRLRSPGGPGRGSPSVSCSRLRQVQSILTQSSKSQPDGILCILGIDSRYNEGCRELANYLLFGLYNQNISDFEKTGFSEEVLDDVIILIKSDSVHLYCNPVNYRYLLPYVAHWRNLHFHCMTENEYEDEEAAEEFKIASFVDMVRDCSRIGIPYSSQGRRSSMVKFGNFPMQTCIRN
;
A
#
# COMPACT_ATOMS: atom_id res chain seq x y z
N MET A 1 -52.65 10.28 -29.67
CA MET A 1 -51.69 9.15 -29.64
C MET A 1 -50.35 9.78 -29.30
N ASP A 2 -50.15 10.08 -28.02
CA ASP A 2 -48.95 10.75 -27.52
C ASP A 2 -47.84 9.72 -27.32
N VAL A 3 -46.75 9.87 -28.08
CA VAL A 3 -45.56 9.02 -27.97
C VAL A 3 -44.62 9.67 -26.97
N TYR A 4 -44.55 9.10 -25.76
CA TYR A 4 -43.59 9.48 -24.73
C TYR A 4 -42.16 9.05 -25.14
N PRO A 5 -41.12 9.85 -24.88
CA PRO A 5 -39.74 9.45 -25.09
C PRO A 5 -39.26 8.46 -24.01
N PRO A 6 -38.27 7.60 -24.30
CA PRO A 6 -37.83 6.56 -23.38
C PRO A 6 -37.15 7.15 -22.15
N GLN A 7 -37.60 6.71 -20.97
CA GLN A 7 -37.02 7.03 -19.68
C GLN A 7 -35.58 6.49 -19.63
N ARG A 8 -34.61 7.38 -19.45
CA ARG A 8 -33.25 7.00 -19.05
C ARG A 8 -33.33 6.36 -17.67
N LEU A 9 -33.16 5.04 -17.59
CA LEU A 9 -32.84 4.33 -16.36
C LEU A 9 -31.53 4.92 -15.83
N GLY A 10 -31.66 5.86 -14.90
CA GLY A 10 -30.53 6.39 -14.15
C GLY A 10 -29.88 5.24 -13.40
N LEU A 11 -28.61 4.98 -13.70
CA LEU A 11 -27.74 4.19 -12.84
C LEU A 11 -27.91 4.72 -11.41
N PRO A 12 -28.17 3.85 -10.41
CA PRO A 12 -28.17 4.28 -9.03
C PRO A 12 -26.81 4.92 -8.76
N ARG A 13 -26.82 6.21 -8.38
CA ARG A 13 -25.65 6.81 -7.74
C ARG A 13 -25.33 5.89 -6.57
N LEU A 14 -24.23 5.14 -6.69
CA LEU A 14 -23.62 4.44 -5.56
C LEU A 14 -23.41 5.50 -4.48
N ARG A 15 -24.32 5.55 -3.51
CA ARG A 15 -24.10 6.23 -2.25
C ARG A 15 -22.82 5.60 -1.72
N SER A 16 -21.74 6.38 -1.66
CA SER A 16 -20.53 5.98 -0.97
C SER A 16 -20.96 5.55 0.43
N PRO A 17 -20.76 4.28 0.82
CA PRO A 17 -20.97 3.89 2.20
C PRO A 17 -19.99 4.74 3.02
N GLY A 18 -20.51 5.50 3.97
CA GLY A 18 -19.69 6.19 4.95
C GLY A 18 -18.94 5.17 5.78
N GLY A 19 -17.75 4.79 5.31
CA GLY A 19 -16.75 4.08 6.08
C GLY A 19 -15.94 5.03 6.96
N PRO A 20 -15.17 4.51 7.93
CA PRO A 20 -14.35 5.31 8.82
C PRO A 20 -13.41 6.20 8.00
N GLY A 21 -13.32 7.47 8.40
CA GLY A 21 -13.08 8.61 7.53
C GLY A 21 -11.98 8.43 6.48
N ARG A 22 -12.33 8.64 5.21
CA ARG A 22 -11.35 8.97 4.18
C ARG A 22 -10.55 10.18 4.68
N GLY A 23 -9.30 9.95 5.05
CA GLY A 23 -8.44 10.98 5.56
C GLY A 23 -8.21 12.08 4.53
N SER A 24 -7.89 13.30 4.99
CA SER A 24 -7.63 14.42 4.09
C SER A 24 -6.43 14.11 3.16
N PRO A 25 -6.52 14.38 1.84
CA PRO A 25 -5.38 14.28 0.93
C PRO A 25 -4.14 15.02 1.41
N SER A 26 -4.33 16.20 2.03
CA SER A 26 -3.20 16.99 2.56
C SER A 26 -2.45 16.25 3.67
N VAL A 27 -3.18 15.54 4.54
CA VAL A 27 -2.60 14.71 5.61
C VAL A 27 -1.92 13.49 5.01
N SER A 28 -2.55 12.81 4.05
CA SER A 28 -1.98 11.65 3.34
C SER A 28 -0.62 12.01 2.74
N CYS A 29 -0.55 13.09 1.96
CA CYS A 29 0.69 13.55 1.34
C CYS A 29 1.72 14.04 2.37
N SER A 30 1.28 14.63 3.50
CA SER A 30 2.19 15.04 4.57
C SER A 30 2.86 13.83 5.25
N ARG A 31 2.08 12.76 5.49
CA ARG A 31 2.59 11.51 6.07
C ARG A 31 3.59 10.83 5.13
N LEU A 32 3.27 10.77 3.83
CA LEU A 32 4.20 10.26 2.83
C LEU A 32 5.51 11.06 2.82
N ARG A 33 5.45 12.39 2.78
CA ARG A 33 6.65 13.24 2.81
C ARG A 33 7.47 13.05 4.08
N GLN A 34 6.83 12.82 5.22
CA GLN A 34 7.53 12.53 6.46
C GLN A 34 8.34 11.22 6.35
N VAL A 35 7.77 10.19 5.72
CA VAL A 35 8.49 8.94 5.44
C VAL A 35 9.61 9.15 4.43
N GLN A 36 9.36 9.86 3.33
CA GLN A 36 10.38 10.18 2.31
C GLN A 36 11.54 11.02 2.88
N SER A 37 11.28 11.84 3.90
CA SER A 37 12.34 12.64 4.54
C SER A 37 13.46 11.78 5.11
N ILE A 38 13.15 10.56 5.57
CA ILE A 38 14.13 9.57 6.04
C ILE A 38 15.14 9.20 4.94
N LEU A 39 14.67 9.14 3.70
CA LEU A 39 15.46 8.86 2.49
C LEU A 39 16.29 10.06 2.01
N THR A 40 16.20 11.20 2.69
CA THR A 40 16.98 12.41 2.37
C THR A 40 17.91 12.85 3.49
N GLN A 41 17.86 12.20 4.66
CA GLN A 41 18.78 12.45 5.77
C GLN A 41 20.20 11.95 5.47
N SER A 42 21.16 12.86 5.36
CA SER A 42 22.57 12.54 5.11
C SER A 42 23.16 11.61 6.17
N SER A 43 23.21 10.32 5.87
CA SER A 43 23.82 9.27 6.70
C SER A 43 24.52 8.25 5.81
N LYS A 44 25.64 7.67 6.27
CA LYS A 44 26.41 6.69 5.49
C LYS A 44 25.61 5.42 5.15
N SER A 45 24.54 5.14 5.90
CA SER A 45 23.72 3.94 5.78
C SER A 45 22.30 4.21 5.26
N GLN A 46 22.06 5.35 4.60
CA GLN A 46 20.73 5.69 4.07
C GLN A 46 20.25 4.66 3.04
N PRO A 47 19.00 4.15 3.16
CA PRO A 47 18.38 3.32 2.14
C PRO A 47 17.91 4.15 0.94
N ASP A 48 17.81 3.52 -0.23
CA ASP A 48 17.29 4.10 -1.48
C ASP A 48 15.76 4.12 -1.49
N GLY A 49 15.14 3.23 -0.73
CA GLY A 49 13.70 3.16 -0.56
C GLY A 49 13.28 2.40 0.69
N ILE A 50 12.04 2.59 1.11
CA ILE A 50 11.40 1.86 2.21
C ILE A 50 10.38 0.90 1.61
N LEU A 51 10.59 -0.40 1.85
CA LEU A 51 9.74 -1.48 1.35
C LEU A 51 8.80 -1.96 2.45
N CYS A 52 7.51 -1.94 2.15
CA CYS A 52 6.43 -2.36 3.00
C CYS A 52 5.62 -3.44 2.28
N ILE A 53 5.77 -4.69 2.71
CA ILE A 53 4.99 -5.84 2.23
C ILE A 53 4.01 -6.23 3.33
N LEU A 54 2.74 -6.37 3.01
CA LEU A 54 1.71 -6.84 3.95
C LEU A 54 1.54 -8.37 3.87
N GLY A 55 0.79 -8.93 4.82
CA GLY A 55 0.43 -10.36 4.80
C GLY A 55 1.60 -11.34 4.88
N ILE A 56 1.34 -12.53 4.35
CA ILE A 56 2.20 -13.72 4.53
C ILE A 56 3.56 -13.60 3.84
N ASP A 57 3.67 -12.86 2.73
CA ASP A 57 4.93 -12.65 1.99
C ASP A 57 5.99 -11.94 2.85
N SER A 58 5.55 -11.15 3.83
CA SER A 58 6.42 -10.51 4.83
C SER A 58 6.53 -11.28 6.16
N ARG A 59 5.89 -12.44 6.27
CA ARG A 59 5.59 -13.15 7.53
C ARG A 59 4.84 -12.27 8.54
N TYR A 60 3.83 -11.55 8.05
CA TYR A 60 3.00 -10.63 8.86
C TYR A 60 3.85 -9.61 9.63
N ASN A 61 4.73 -8.90 8.91
CA ASN A 61 5.62 -7.92 9.53
C ASN A 61 4.82 -6.75 10.12
N GLU A 62 4.82 -6.67 11.45
CA GLU A 62 4.12 -5.64 12.23
C GLU A 62 4.57 -4.21 11.89
N GLY A 63 5.85 -3.99 11.60
CA GLY A 63 6.35 -2.70 11.16
C GLY A 63 5.77 -2.26 9.81
N CYS A 64 5.63 -3.20 8.87
CA CYS A 64 4.98 -2.93 7.58
C CYS A 64 3.51 -2.56 7.80
N ARG A 65 2.80 -3.33 8.63
CA ARG A 65 1.40 -3.05 8.98
C ARG A 65 1.21 -1.70 9.66
N GLU A 66 2.08 -1.35 10.61
CA GLU A 66 2.10 -0.04 11.27
C GLU A 66 2.33 1.10 10.26
N LEU A 67 3.29 0.93 9.34
CA LEU A 67 3.57 1.92 8.29
C LEU A 67 2.39 2.07 7.33
N ALA A 68 1.82 0.98 6.84
CA ALA A 68 0.64 1.00 5.97
C ALA A 68 -0.54 1.70 6.66
N ASN A 69 -0.80 1.38 7.94
CA ASN A 69 -1.86 2.04 8.71
C ASN A 69 -1.60 3.52 8.95
N TYR A 70 -0.34 3.91 9.19
CA TYR A 70 0.02 5.31 9.26
C TYR A 70 -0.28 6.02 7.94
N LEU A 71 0.12 5.46 6.80
CA LEU A 71 -0.14 6.08 5.49
C LEU A 71 -1.62 6.09 5.11
N LEU A 72 -2.35 5.04 5.46
CA LEU A 72 -3.70 4.74 4.97
C LEU A 72 -4.77 4.88 6.05
N PHE A 73 -4.52 5.72 7.05
CA PHE A 73 -5.50 6.11 8.08
C PHE A 73 -6.12 4.93 8.84
N GLY A 74 -5.32 3.90 9.13
CA GLY A 74 -5.77 2.73 9.87
C GLY A 74 -6.59 1.75 9.04
N LEU A 75 -6.48 1.77 7.70
CA LEU A 75 -7.22 0.86 6.81
C LEU A 75 -7.09 -0.62 7.22
N TYR A 76 -5.90 -1.04 7.65
CA TYR A 76 -5.56 -2.41 8.08
C TYR A 76 -5.60 -2.60 9.60
N ASN A 77 -6.15 -1.64 10.35
CA ASN A 77 -6.40 -1.77 11.78
C ASN A 77 -7.84 -2.23 12.09
N GLN A 78 -8.66 -2.46 11.06
CA GLN A 78 -10.05 -2.88 11.29
C GLN A 78 -10.10 -4.31 11.83
N ASN A 79 -11.04 -4.54 12.75
CA ASN A 79 -11.25 -5.85 13.34
C ASN A 79 -11.61 -6.86 12.24
N ILE A 80 -11.25 -8.13 12.46
CA ILE A 80 -11.60 -9.29 11.60
C ILE A 80 -13.07 -9.23 11.12
N SER A 81 -13.98 -8.73 11.97
CA SER A 81 -15.41 -8.55 11.69
C SER A 81 -15.77 -7.57 10.56
N ASP A 82 -14.89 -6.62 10.22
CA ASP A 82 -15.13 -5.68 9.11
C ASP A 82 -14.61 -6.22 7.78
N PHE A 83 -13.60 -7.11 7.83
CA PHE A 83 -13.11 -7.84 6.68
C PHE A 83 -14.07 -8.95 6.23
N GLU A 84 -14.72 -9.64 7.18
CA GLU A 84 -15.80 -10.59 6.89
C GLU A 84 -16.96 -9.96 6.10
N LYS A 85 -17.19 -8.64 6.25
CA LYS A 85 -18.22 -7.91 5.49
C LYS A 85 -17.83 -7.65 4.03
N THR A 86 -16.55 -7.75 3.69
CA THR A 86 -16.08 -7.55 2.31
C THR A 86 -16.29 -8.80 1.46
N GLY A 87 -16.38 -9.98 2.09
CA GLY A 87 -16.48 -11.27 1.41
C GLY A 87 -15.16 -11.81 0.86
N PHE A 88 -14.03 -11.13 1.11
CA PHE A 88 -12.69 -11.54 0.70
C PHE A 88 -11.87 -12.04 1.89
N SER A 89 -10.92 -12.95 1.63
CA SER A 89 -9.98 -13.45 2.65
C SER A 89 -8.94 -12.39 3.03
N GLU A 90 -8.33 -12.55 4.20
CA GLU A 90 -7.21 -11.71 4.65
C GLU A 90 -6.05 -11.77 3.64
N GLU A 91 -5.77 -12.95 3.08
CA GLU A 91 -4.73 -13.14 2.06
C GLU A 91 -4.94 -12.24 0.83
N VAL A 92 -6.18 -12.13 0.35
CA VAL A 92 -6.51 -11.24 -0.79
C VAL A 92 -6.32 -9.78 -0.41
N LEU A 93 -6.66 -9.39 0.83
CA LEU A 93 -6.67 -7.98 1.23
C LEU A 93 -5.28 -7.47 1.64
N ASP A 94 -4.43 -8.37 2.08
CA ASP A 94 -3.04 -8.10 2.42
C ASP A 94 -2.07 -8.27 1.25
N ASP A 95 -2.54 -8.69 0.06
CA ASP A 95 -1.73 -8.78 -1.17
C ASP A 95 -1.40 -7.39 -1.74
N VAL A 96 -0.51 -6.68 -1.03
CA VAL A 96 -0.11 -5.30 -1.26
C VAL A 96 1.38 -5.12 -0.97
N ILE A 97 2.10 -4.49 -1.90
CA ILE A 97 3.50 -4.10 -1.74
C ILE A 97 3.63 -2.61 -2.02
N ILE A 98 4.18 -1.87 -1.06
CA ILE A 98 4.46 -0.44 -1.18
C ILE A 98 5.97 -0.23 -1.13
N LEU A 99 6.53 0.40 -2.16
CA LEU A 99 7.90 0.87 -2.16
C LEU A 99 7.91 2.39 -2.23
N ILE A 100 8.38 3.03 -1.17
CA ILE A 100 8.49 4.48 -1.06
C ILE A 100 9.94 4.87 -1.38
N LYS A 101 10.14 5.63 -2.44
CA LYS A 101 11.41 6.26 -2.81
C LYS A 101 11.37 7.74 -2.46
N SER A 102 12.50 8.44 -2.55
CA SER A 102 12.61 9.85 -2.16
C SER A 102 11.67 10.78 -2.95
N ASP A 103 11.37 10.42 -4.20
CA ASP A 103 10.60 11.25 -5.14
C ASP A 103 9.39 10.54 -5.76
N SER A 104 9.20 9.25 -5.50
CA SER A 104 8.20 8.38 -6.15
C SER A 104 7.70 7.31 -5.19
N VAL A 105 6.54 6.74 -5.51
CA VAL A 105 5.96 5.60 -4.77
C VAL A 105 5.50 4.57 -5.78
N HIS A 106 5.90 3.31 -5.57
CA HIS A 106 5.38 2.19 -6.32
C HIS A 106 4.44 1.38 -5.43
N LEU A 107 3.30 0.98 -5.97
CA LEU A 107 2.27 0.23 -5.27
C LEU A 107 1.83 -0.94 -6.13
N TYR A 108 2.24 -2.15 -5.75
CA TYR A 108 1.59 -3.36 -6.24
C TYR A 108 0.36 -3.66 -5.39
N CYS A 109 -0.73 -4.03 -6.05
CA CYS A 109 -1.92 -4.58 -5.42
C CYS A 109 -2.74 -5.36 -6.44
N ASN A 110 -3.46 -6.38 -5.99
CA ASN A 110 -4.46 -7.04 -6.83
C ASN A 110 -5.66 -6.10 -7.19
N PRO A 111 -6.50 -6.49 -8.17
CA PRO A 111 -7.62 -5.65 -8.63
C PRO A 111 -8.66 -5.34 -7.53
N VAL A 112 -8.81 -6.24 -6.56
CA VAL A 112 -9.70 -6.04 -5.41
C VAL A 112 -9.20 -4.86 -4.56
N ASN A 113 -7.94 -4.91 -4.14
CA ASN A 113 -7.28 -3.88 -3.35
C ASN A 113 -7.16 -2.54 -4.07
N TYR A 114 -7.03 -2.54 -5.40
CA TYR A 114 -6.98 -1.31 -6.18
C TYR A 114 -8.15 -0.37 -5.86
N ARG A 115 -9.38 -0.90 -5.78
CA ARG A 115 -10.58 -0.11 -5.48
C ARG A 115 -10.58 0.48 -4.07
N TYR A 116 -10.03 -0.26 -3.10
CA TYR A 116 -9.95 0.18 -1.71
C TYR A 116 -8.82 1.18 -1.47
N LEU A 117 -7.67 1.00 -2.13
CA LEU A 117 -6.47 1.82 -1.96
C LEU A 117 -6.55 3.15 -2.70
N LEU A 118 -7.13 3.17 -3.91
CA LEU A 118 -7.15 4.34 -4.78
C LEU A 118 -7.61 5.63 -4.08
N PRO A 119 -8.69 5.65 -3.26
CA PRO A 119 -9.09 6.82 -2.48
C PRO A 119 -8.01 7.46 -1.60
N TYR A 120 -7.09 6.64 -1.07
CA TYR A 120 -6.07 7.07 -0.10
C TYR A 120 -4.80 7.55 -0.78
N VAL A 121 -4.46 6.95 -1.92
CA VAL A 121 -3.15 7.10 -2.57
C VAL A 121 -3.20 7.93 -3.85
N ALA A 122 -4.36 8.14 -4.49
CA ALA A 122 -4.47 8.84 -5.79
C ALA A 122 -3.86 10.25 -5.83
N HIS A 123 -3.64 10.87 -4.67
CA HIS A 123 -3.08 12.22 -4.54
C HIS A 123 -1.55 12.22 -4.31
N TRP A 124 -0.93 11.05 -4.17
CA TRP A 124 0.52 10.93 -4.01
C TRP A 124 1.22 11.30 -5.31
N ARG A 125 2.30 12.09 -5.17
CA ARG A 125 3.11 12.52 -6.31
C ARG A 125 3.93 11.34 -6.83
N ASN A 126 4.03 11.23 -8.16
CA ASN A 126 4.82 10.19 -8.83
C ASN A 126 4.46 8.77 -8.35
N LEU A 127 3.15 8.50 -8.29
CA LEU A 127 2.61 7.19 -7.94
C LEU A 127 2.60 6.27 -9.16
N HIS A 128 3.16 5.07 -9.01
CA HIS A 128 3.19 4.01 -10.01
C HIS A 128 2.42 2.79 -9.50
N PHE A 129 1.29 2.48 -10.12
CA PHE A 129 0.53 1.27 -9.82
C PHE A 129 1.03 0.09 -10.64
N HIS A 130 1.18 -1.06 -9.96
CA HIS A 130 1.43 -2.36 -10.55
C HIS A 130 0.22 -3.24 -10.22
N CYS A 131 -0.74 -3.28 -11.13
CA CYS A 131 -2.02 -3.95 -10.91
C CYS A 131 -2.49 -4.54 -12.23
N MET A 132 -2.86 -5.82 -12.21
CA MET A 132 -3.48 -6.49 -13.34
C MET A 132 -4.92 -6.02 -13.51
N THR A 133 -5.52 -6.33 -14.66
CA THR A 133 -6.97 -6.25 -14.81
C THR A 133 -7.66 -7.41 -14.07
N GLU A 134 -8.97 -7.28 -13.81
CA GLU A 134 -9.74 -8.35 -13.18
C GLU A 134 -9.65 -9.67 -13.96
N ASN A 135 -9.69 -9.61 -15.30
CA ASN A 135 -9.63 -10.80 -16.15
C ASN A 135 -8.25 -11.47 -16.13
N GLU A 136 -7.16 -10.71 -16.14
CA GLU A 136 -5.82 -11.27 -16.09
C GLU A 136 -5.53 -11.91 -14.72
N TYR A 137 -6.14 -11.39 -13.65
CA TYR A 137 -5.99 -11.90 -12.29
C TYR A 137 -6.74 -13.22 -12.03
N GLU A 138 -7.59 -13.68 -12.96
CA GLU A 138 -8.25 -14.99 -12.84
C GLU A 138 -7.26 -16.17 -12.98
N ASP A 139 -6.12 -15.94 -13.63
CA ASP A 139 -5.03 -16.91 -13.74
C ASP A 139 -4.05 -16.72 -12.56
N GLU A 140 -4.11 -17.64 -11.59
CA GLU A 140 -3.30 -17.60 -10.37
C GLU A 140 -1.79 -17.65 -10.65
N GLU A 141 -1.36 -18.45 -11.64
CA GLU A 141 0.06 -18.57 -11.99
C GLU A 141 0.56 -17.26 -12.61
N ALA A 142 -0.21 -16.70 -13.55
CA ALA A 142 0.11 -15.40 -14.14
C ALA A 142 0.07 -14.26 -13.11
N ALA A 143 -0.83 -14.32 -12.13
CA ALA A 143 -0.92 -13.35 -11.05
C ALA A 143 0.33 -13.37 -10.14
N GLU A 144 0.79 -14.56 -9.75
CA GLU A 144 2.00 -14.71 -8.96
C GLU A 144 3.25 -14.30 -9.74
N GLU A 145 3.37 -14.67 -11.02
CA GLU A 145 4.45 -14.22 -11.89
C GLU A 145 4.48 -12.69 -12.03
N PHE A 146 3.31 -12.08 -12.22
CA PHE A 146 3.20 -10.63 -12.32
C PHE A 146 3.58 -9.92 -11.00
N LYS A 147 3.20 -10.47 -9.84
CA LYS A 147 3.61 -9.95 -8.53
C LYS A 147 5.13 -9.96 -8.38
N ILE A 148 5.77 -11.08 -8.74
CA ILE A 148 7.23 -11.20 -8.71
C ILE A 148 7.88 -10.22 -9.69
N ALA A 149 7.39 -10.13 -10.93
CA ALA A 149 7.92 -9.22 -11.94
C ALA A 149 7.79 -7.74 -11.51
N SER A 150 6.64 -7.38 -10.93
CA SER A 150 6.38 -6.06 -10.35
C SER A 150 7.36 -5.76 -9.22
N PHE A 151 7.55 -6.69 -8.28
CA PHE A 151 8.52 -6.53 -7.20
C PHE A 151 9.94 -6.28 -7.74
N VAL A 152 10.39 -7.08 -8.70
CA VAL A 152 11.71 -6.93 -9.34
C VAL A 152 11.86 -5.57 -10.01
N ASP A 153 10.84 -5.08 -10.71
CA ASP A 153 10.84 -3.76 -11.34
C ASP A 153 10.90 -2.64 -10.29
N MET A 154 10.05 -2.70 -9.27
CA MET A 154 9.99 -1.73 -8.18
C MET A 154 11.37 -1.51 -7.54
N VAL A 155 12.08 -2.59 -7.22
CA VAL A 155 13.36 -2.55 -6.49
C VAL A 155 14.61 -2.47 -7.39
N ARG A 156 14.46 -2.44 -8.72
CA ARG A 156 15.59 -2.55 -9.67
C ARG A 156 16.71 -1.54 -9.42
N ASP A 157 16.33 -0.30 -9.12
CA ASP A 157 17.27 0.81 -8.91
C ASP A 157 17.60 1.06 -7.42
N CYS A 158 17.26 0.10 -6.54
CA CYS A 158 17.57 0.17 -5.12
C CYS A 158 18.71 -0.80 -4.78
N SER A 159 19.84 -0.26 -4.34
CA SER A 159 20.97 -1.02 -3.78
C SER A 159 20.75 -1.38 -2.31
N ARG A 160 20.01 -0.54 -1.59
CA ARG A 160 19.74 -0.67 -0.16
C ARG A 160 18.29 -0.34 0.14
N ILE A 161 17.62 -1.23 0.85
CA ILE A 161 16.20 -1.09 1.18
C ILE A 161 16.04 -1.02 2.70
N GLY A 162 15.24 -0.07 3.17
CA GLY A 162 14.77 0.00 4.54
C GLY A 162 13.52 -0.86 4.71
N ILE A 163 13.53 -1.72 5.71
CA ILE A 163 12.38 -2.53 6.13
C ILE A 163 11.88 -1.97 7.46
N PRO A 164 10.62 -1.51 7.54
CA PRO A 164 10.01 -1.11 8.79
C PRO A 164 9.99 -2.27 9.78
N TYR A 165 10.18 -2.00 11.08
CA TYR A 165 10.01 -2.99 12.13
C TYR A 165 9.29 -2.39 13.33
N SER A 166 8.50 -3.21 14.04
CA SER A 166 7.88 -2.79 15.30
C SER A 166 8.88 -2.93 16.45
N SER A 167 8.96 -1.92 17.30
CA SER A 167 9.86 -1.92 18.48
C SER A 167 9.33 -2.77 19.64
N GLN A 168 8.11 -3.31 19.53
CA GLN A 168 7.52 -4.22 20.51
C GLN A 168 8.17 -5.62 20.40
N GLY A 169 9.38 -5.78 20.96
CA GLY A 169 9.92 -7.13 21.20
C GLY A 169 11.43 -7.34 21.21
N ARG A 170 12.28 -6.37 20.80
CA ARG A 170 13.74 -6.57 20.81
C ARG A 170 14.53 -5.36 21.29
N ARG A 171 15.31 -5.54 22.37
CA ARG A 171 16.39 -4.63 22.78
C ARG A 171 17.63 -4.95 21.94
N SER A 172 17.80 -4.31 20.80
CA SER A 172 19.06 -4.34 20.06
C SER A 172 19.37 -2.95 19.51
N SER A 173 20.65 -2.59 19.52
CA SER A 173 21.18 -1.32 19.02
C SER A 173 20.79 -1.12 17.56
N MET A 174 19.82 -0.25 17.29
CA MET A 174 19.20 -0.15 15.98
C MET A 174 18.88 1.31 15.64
N VAL A 175 18.99 1.64 14.35
CA VAL A 175 18.87 3.02 13.88
C VAL A 175 17.38 3.41 13.85
N LYS A 176 16.99 4.29 14.77
CA LYS A 176 15.70 4.97 14.69
C LYS A 176 15.81 6.04 13.62
N PHE A 177 14.96 5.95 12.60
CA PHE A 177 14.85 6.99 11.58
C PHE A 177 13.51 7.70 11.74
N GLY A 178 13.51 8.79 12.52
CA GLY A 178 12.28 9.47 12.93
C GLY A 178 11.43 8.64 13.90
N ASN A 179 10.11 8.62 13.69
CA ASN A 179 9.17 7.84 14.52
C ASN A 179 9.13 6.35 14.16
N PHE A 180 9.73 5.95 13.03
CA PHE A 180 9.70 4.56 12.58
C PHE A 180 11.05 3.88 12.82
N PRO A 181 11.05 2.77 13.58
CA PRO A 181 12.20 1.90 13.62
C PRO A 181 12.40 1.24 12.23
N MET A 182 13.61 1.29 11.64
CA MET A 182 13.92 0.60 10.38
C MET A 182 15.16 -0.31 10.45
N GLN A 183 15.09 -1.45 9.78
CA GLN A 183 16.21 -2.34 9.53
C GLN A 183 16.67 -2.19 8.07
N THR A 184 17.96 -2.02 7.85
CA THR A 184 18.52 -1.86 6.50
C THR A 184 18.95 -3.21 5.94
N CYS A 185 18.46 -3.55 4.75
CA CYS A 185 18.91 -4.70 3.97
C CYS A 185 19.77 -4.21 2.80
N ILE A 186 20.95 -4.81 2.62
CA ILE A 186 21.82 -4.57 1.46
C ILE A 186 21.49 -5.63 0.43
N ARG A 187 21.21 -5.21 -0.81
CA ARG A 187 21.06 -6.13 -1.94
C ARG A 187 22.48 -6.45 -2.45
N ASN A 188 22.86 -7.73 -2.40
CA ASN A 188 24.15 -8.21 -2.93
C ASN A 188 24.11 -8.32 -4.45
#